data_AF-A0A1M5B3V1-F1
#
_entry.id   AF-A0A1M5B3V1-F1
#
_cell.length_a   1.000
_cell.length_b   1.000
_cell.length_c   1.000
_cell.angle_alpha   90.00
_cell.angle_beta   90.00
_cell.angle_gamma   90.00
#
_symmetry.space_group_name_H-M   'P 1'
#
loop_
_entity.id
_entity.type
_entity.pdbx_description
1 polymer ?
#
loop_
_entity_poly.entity_id
_entity_poly.type
_entity_poly.pdbx_seq_one_letter_code
_entity_poly.pdbx_strand_id
1 'polypeptide(L)'
;MRLPVPQTSAERVELHVQQTPAAGAARLTLVSPAFSGPVVVDWDSAEELSQSWPELIDSLTPEMPTIPHRLVLPCGTDNWYPRRNRPGLLELLQQEVPAPLPDWNLLASELSNRREDRYAVSSDGDLPDDLPDEGQRLLDQATELADADVRARLDGGGSRDNHSLKFLTWLFARCPDWVVPAMLDALEAGYGRHVFLADHRSRALLLQGVGRTARDERDQRRAFDHLFGLPEDGWNKNQMACAAFLLSRTDTAPMLLTRDEVERLAAIAEAKVHEAVGNDFTARYSYGPYLLVGLLRWRLKEPWALVAGRDETADRLLAATQRLADDLAGRVDGKPHLDRYLTVLNDVCKELEGKGTNPNLLVDLESFAHSSAKDDA
;
A
#
# COMPACT_ATOMS: atom_id res chain seq x y z
N MET A 1 15.88 14.82 -36.96
CA MET A 1 16.84 13.76 -36.58
C MET A 1 16.25 12.99 -35.40
N ARG A 2 16.12 11.65 -35.46
CA ARG A 2 15.70 10.87 -34.28
C ARG A 2 16.89 10.82 -33.33
N LEU A 3 16.77 11.44 -32.16
CA LEU A 3 17.77 11.30 -31.11
C LEU A 3 17.85 9.81 -30.70
N PRO A 4 19.05 9.26 -30.43
CA PRO A 4 19.19 7.90 -29.92
C PRO A 4 18.46 7.77 -28.57
N VAL A 5 17.98 6.55 -28.30
CA VAL A 5 17.31 6.20 -27.04
C VAL A 5 18.23 6.54 -25.86
N PRO A 6 17.71 7.10 -24.75
CA PRO A 6 18.51 7.39 -23.56
C PRO A 6 19.29 6.16 -23.11
N GLN A 7 20.60 6.29 -22.94
CA GLN A 7 21.46 5.17 -22.57
C GLN A 7 21.25 4.79 -21.10
N THR A 8 21.12 3.50 -20.84
CA THR A 8 20.86 2.93 -19.51
C THR A 8 22.14 2.63 -18.73
N SER A 9 23.32 2.77 -19.34
CA SER A 9 24.64 2.58 -18.72
C SER A 9 25.50 3.84 -18.87
N ALA A 10 26.34 4.11 -17.86
CA ALA A 10 27.30 5.21 -17.89
C ALA A 10 28.49 4.84 -18.80
N GLU A 11 28.26 4.83 -20.11
CA GLU A 11 29.32 4.58 -21.10
C GLU A 11 30.10 5.85 -21.44
N ARG A 12 31.37 5.66 -21.78
CA ARG A 12 32.27 6.75 -22.14
C ARG A 12 31.83 7.36 -23.48
N VAL A 13 31.42 8.63 -23.44
CA VAL A 13 31.17 9.45 -24.62
C VAL A 13 32.39 10.33 -24.88
N GLU A 14 32.90 10.32 -26.11
CA GLU A 14 33.98 11.19 -26.55
C GLU A 14 33.45 12.29 -27.46
N LEU A 15 33.79 13.55 -27.16
CA LEU A 15 33.50 14.70 -28.00
C LEU A 15 34.77 15.11 -28.76
N HIS A 16 34.72 14.99 -30.08
CA HIS A 16 35.79 15.40 -30.98
C HIS A 16 35.41 16.74 -31.62
N VAL A 17 36.33 17.70 -31.55
CA VAL A 17 36.18 19.03 -32.18
C VAL A 17 37.27 19.19 -33.24
N GLN A 18 36.87 19.36 -34.50
CA GLN A 18 37.80 19.61 -35.60
C GLN A 18 37.51 20.96 -36.23
N GLN A 19 38.44 21.90 -36.15
CA GLN A 19 38.32 23.21 -36.77
C GLN A 19 39.09 23.27 -38.09
N THR A 20 38.47 23.83 -39.14
CA THR A 20 39.16 24.06 -40.43
C THR A 20 39.40 25.57 -40.59
N PRO A 21 40.62 26.08 -40.32
CA PRO A 21 40.86 27.52 -40.13
C PRO A 21 40.51 28.39 -41.34
N ALA A 22 40.66 27.86 -42.56
CA ALA A 22 40.42 28.61 -43.79
C ALA A 22 38.92 28.77 -44.13
N ALA A 23 38.04 27.99 -43.51
CA ALA A 23 36.60 27.95 -43.83
C ALA A 23 35.71 28.51 -42.70
N GLY A 24 36.28 28.89 -41.56
CA GLY A 24 35.53 29.41 -40.41
C GLY A 24 34.61 28.38 -39.72
N ALA A 25 34.62 27.11 -40.15
CA ALA A 25 33.74 26.07 -39.65
C ALA A 25 34.45 25.14 -38.64
N ALA A 26 33.72 24.76 -37.59
CA ALA A 26 34.10 23.72 -36.65
C ALA A 26 33.15 22.54 -36.80
N ARG A 27 33.68 21.31 -36.82
CA ARG A 27 32.89 20.08 -36.83
C ARG A 27 32.93 19.48 -35.43
N LEU A 28 31.75 19.26 -34.84
CA LEU A 28 31.60 18.48 -33.61
C LEU A 28 31.20 17.06 -33.97
N THR A 29 31.86 16.07 -33.37
CA THR A 29 31.52 14.65 -33.55
C THR A 29 31.52 13.95 -32.20
N LEU A 30 30.38 13.38 -31.85
CA LEU A 30 30.18 12.56 -30.65
C LEU A 30 30.37 11.09 -31.03
N VAL A 31 31.21 10.39 -30.27
CA VAL A 31 31.50 8.97 -30.46
C VAL A 31 31.29 8.23 -29.15
N SER A 32 30.56 7.12 -29.20
CA SER A 32 30.36 6.21 -28.07
C SER A 32 30.12 4.81 -28.61
N PRO A 33 30.60 3.74 -27.93
CA PRO A 33 30.25 2.36 -28.28
C PRO A 33 28.74 2.11 -28.30
N ALA A 34 27.97 2.86 -27.51
CA ALA A 34 26.51 2.75 -27.45
C ALA A 34 25.77 3.60 -28.51
N PHE A 35 26.47 4.28 -29.44
CA PHE A 35 25.85 4.85 -30.63
C PHE A 35 25.95 3.87 -31.81
N SER A 36 24.93 3.82 -32.67
CA SER A 36 24.98 3.04 -33.91
C SER A 36 26.00 3.56 -34.94
N GLY A 37 26.57 4.74 -34.69
CA GLY A 37 27.66 5.37 -35.43
C GLY A 37 28.00 6.75 -34.84
N PRO A 38 29.05 7.41 -35.33
CA PRO A 38 29.40 8.75 -34.90
C PRO A 38 28.26 9.75 -35.17
N VAL A 39 27.88 10.54 -34.17
CA VAL A 39 26.89 11.60 -34.33
C VAL A 39 27.63 12.89 -34.67
N VAL A 40 27.35 13.45 -35.84
CA VAL A 40 27.97 14.69 -36.32
C VAL A 40 26.95 15.81 -36.20
N VAL A 41 27.33 16.92 -35.59
CA VAL A 41 26.48 18.11 -35.56
C VAL A 41 26.55 18.79 -36.92
N ASP A 42 25.40 18.89 -37.58
CA ASP A 42 25.24 19.68 -38.80
C ASP A 42 24.76 21.08 -38.43
N TRP A 43 25.65 22.07 -38.56
CA TRP A 43 25.35 23.46 -38.21
C TRP A 43 24.46 24.15 -39.25
N ASP A 44 24.45 23.68 -40.50
CA ASP A 44 23.70 24.33 -41.57
C ASP A 44 22.20 24.00 -41.49
N SER A 45 21.85 22.88 -40.86
CA SER A 45 20.47 22.43 -40.65
C SER A 45 20.05 22.37 -39.17
N ALA A 46 20.93 22.79 -38.25
CA ALA A 46 20.63 22.83 -36.82
C ALA A 46 19.53 23.85 -36.53
N GLU A 47 18.55 23.41 -35.72
CA GLU A 47 17.54 24.30 -35.18
C GLU A 47 18.13 25.09 -34.01
N GLU A 48 18.02 26.42 -34.06
CA GLU A 48 18.43 27.28 -32.97
C GLU A 48 17.33 27.30 -31.91
N LEU A 49 17.60 26.72 -30.74
CA LEU A 49 16.66 26.69 -29.64
C LEU A 49 16.81 27.97 -28.81
N SER A 50 15.71 28.67 -28.57
CA SER A 50 15.68 29.88 -27.72
C SER A 50 15.77 29.59 -26.22
N GLN A 51 15.83 28.31 -25.85
CA GLN A 51 15.92 27.82 -24.48
C GLN A 51 17.34 28.01 -23.94
N SER A 52 17.44 28.36 -22.67
CA SER A 52 18.69 28.35 -21.94
C SER A 52 19.20 26.91 -21.74
N TRP A 53 20.51 26.76 -21.54
CA TRP A 53 21.11 25.46 -21.22
C TRP A 53 20.44 24.72 -20.05
N PRO A 54 20.10 25.39 -18.93
CA PRO A 54 19.34 24.77 -17.85
C PRO A 54 17.97 24.24 -18.29
N GLU A 55 17.19 25.02 -19.06
CA GLU A 55 15.87 24.58 -19.54
C GLU A 55 15.96 23.39 -20.49
N LEU A 56 17.01 23.32 -21.31
CA LEU A 56 17.27 22.16 -22.17
C LEU A 56 17.61 20.91 -21.35
N ILE A 57 18.49 21.03 -20.37
CA ILE A 57 18.86 19.93 -19.47
C ILE A 57 17.63 19.46 -18.69
N ASP A 58 16.82 20.37 -18.16
CA ASP A 58 15.58 20.03 -17.45
C ASP A 58 14.59 19.33 -18.39
N SER A 59 14.44 19.79 -19.64
CA SER A 59 13.55 19.15 -20.62
C SER A 59 14.01 17.75 -21.06
N LEU A 60 15.32 17.47 -20.94
CA LEU A 60 15.93 16.18 -21.26
C LEU A 60 16.07 15.28 -20.03
N THR A 61 15.87 15.82 -18.83
CA THR A 61 15.88 15.04 -17.59
C THR A 61 14.56 14.28 -17.51
N PRO A 62 14.58 12.94 -17.56
CA PRO A 62 13.33 12.18 -17.52
C PRO A 62 12.62 12.47 -16.19
N GLU A 63 11.35 12.86 -16.27
CA GLU A 63 10.50 13.07 -15.10
C GLU A 63 10.54 11.81 -14.23
N MET A 64 10.83 11.99 -12.93
CA MET A 64 10.83 10.87 -12.01
C MET A 64 9.44 10.24 -11.98
N PRO A 65 9.36 8.90 -11.95
CA PRO A 65 8.07 8.23 -11.91
C PRO A 65 7.40 8.55 -10.57
N THR A 66 6.08 8.62 -10.62
CA THR A 66 5.25 8.93 -9.46
C THR A 66 5.37 7.86 -8.37
N ILE A 67 5.15 8.24 -7.12
CA ILE A 67 5.08 7.31 -6.00
C ILE A 67 3.70 7.45 -5.38
N PRO A 68 2.89 6.37 -5.30
CA PRO A 68 1.60 6.44 -4.64
C PRO A 68 1.75 6.95 -3.21
N HIS A 69 0.87 7.89 -2.83
CA HIS A 69 0.90 8.47 -1.49
C HIS A 69 0.64 7.40 -0.43
N ARG A 70 1.28 7.54 0.73
CA ARG A 70 1.00 6.70 1.90
C ARG A 70 -0.49 6.81 2.24
N LEU A 71 -1.13 5.66 2.44
CA LEU A 71 -2.50 5.60 2.89
C LEU A 71 -2.58 5.98 4.36
N VAL A 72 -3.25 7.08 4.66
CA VAL A 72 -3.70 7.45 6.00
C VAL A 72 -5.21 7.32 6.06
N LEU A 73 -5.71 6.49 6.97
CA LEU A 73 -7.15 6.35 7.21
C LEU A 73 -7.58 7.44 8.19
N PRO A 74 -8.44 8.39 7.77
CA PRO A 74 -8.78 9.53 8.61
C PRO A 74 -9.69 9.15 9.79
N CYS A 75 -9.58 9.89 10.90
CA CYS A 75 -10.54 9.85 11.99
C CYS A 75 -11.64 10.90 11.84
N GLY A 76 -12.78 10.69 12.50
CA GLY A 76 -13.88 11.66 12.57
C GLY A 76 -14.80 11.41 13.75
N THR A 77 -15.55 12.43 14.14
CA THR A 77 -16.48 12.41 15.29
C THR A 77 -17.74 11.56 15.06
N ASP A 78 -18.05 11.18 13.82
CA ASP A 78 -19.25 10.40 13.46
C ASP A 78 -19.33 9.02 14.12
N ASN A 79 -18.19 8.42 14.47
CA ASN A 79 -18.13 7.15 15.22
C ASN A 79 -18.20 7.36 16.74
N TRP A 80 -17.89 8.56 17.23
CA TRP A 80 -17.85 8.86 18.66
C TRP A 80 -19.22 9.14 19.23
N TYR A 81 -20.07 9.80 18.46
CA TYR A 81 -21.39 10.23 18.90
C TYR A 81 -22.52 9.32 18.39
N PRO A 82 -23.63 9.20 19.13
CA PRO A 82 -24.77 8.40 18.71
C PRO A 82 -25.37 8.91 17.40
N ARG A 83 -25.86 7.98 16.57
CA ARG A 83 -26.69 8.30 15.41
C ARG A 83 -27.96 7.45 15.42
N ARG A 84 -29.11 8.13 15.37
CA ARG A 84 -30.45 7.52 15.38
C ARG A 84 -30.65 6.62 16.60
N ASN A 85 -30.45 5.30 16.41
CA ASN A 85 -30.73 4.24 17.39
C ASN A 85 -29.49 3.37 17.68
N ARG A 86 -28.29 3.85 17.39
CA ARG A 86 -27.05 3.15 17.73
C ARG A 86 -26.19 4.02 18.64
N PRO A 87 -25.69 3.46 19.75
CA PRO A 87 -24.78 4.19 20.62
C PRO A 87 -23.50 4.54 19.84
N GLY A 88 -22.92 5.69 20.18
CA GLY A 88 -21.58 6.05 19.71
C GLY A 88 -20.50 5.42 20.58
N LEU A 89 -19.25 5.44 20.12
CA LEU A 89 -18.12 4.93 20.87
C LEU A 89 -18.00 5.56 22.27
N LEU A 90 -18.31 6.86 22.42
CA LEU A 90 -18.25 7.52 23.72
C LEU A 90 -19.20 6.89 24.75
N GLU A 91 -20.46 6.67 24.36
CA GLU A 91 -21.48 6.04 25.22
C GLU A 91 -21.09 4.59 25.54
N LEU A 92 -20.58 3.86 24.56
CA LEU A 92 -20.09 2.49 24.76
C LEU A 92 -18.92 2.46 25.74
N LEU A 93 -17.95 3.37 25.63
CA LEU A 93 -16.83 3.46 26.57
C LEU A 93 -17.30 3.83 27.98
N GLN A 94 -18.25 4.76 28.11
CA GLN A 94 -18.84 5.12 29.42
C GLN A 94 -19.53 3.93 30.10
N GLN A 95 -20.12 3.02 29.32
CA GLN A 95 -20.76 1.81 29.82
C GLN A 95 -19.75 0.69 30.13
N GLU A 96 -18.84 0.41 29.21
CA GLU A 96 -18.01 -0.80 29.23
C GLU A 96 -16.73 -0.62 30.06
N VAL A 97 -16.13 0.57 30.13
CA VAL A 97 -14.93 0.83 30.95
C VAL A 97 -15.15 0.54 32.45
N PRO A 98 -16.26 0.96 33.09
CA PRO A 98 -16.51 0.63 34.50
C PRO A 98 -17.03 -0.79 34.71
N ALA A 99 -17.37 -1.53 33.64
CA ALA A 99 -17.90 -2.88 33.76
C ALA A 99 -16.82 -3.86 34.27
N PRO A 100 -17.16 -4.84 35.13
CA PRO A 100 -16.19 -5.85 35.57
C PRO A 100 -15.63 -6.71 34.43
N LEU A 101 -16.41 -6.89 33.36
CA LEU A 101 -16.06 -7.62 32.16
C LEU A 101 -16.54 -6.82 30.94
N PRO A 102 -15.70 -5.93 30.38
CA PRO A 102 -16.06 -5.14 29.21
C PRO A 102 -16.36 -6.00 27.99
N ASP A 103 -17.38 -5.65 27.20
CA ASP A 103 -17.65 -6.27 25.91
C ASP A 103 -16.68 -5.74 24.85
N TRP A 104 -15.51 -6.38 24.79
CA TRP A 104 -14.47 -6.03 23.83
C TRP A 104 -14.88 -6.23 22.37
N ASN A 105 -15.80 -7.16 22.08
CA ASN A 105 -16.22 -7.38 20.70
C ASN A 105 -17.13 -6.24 20.23
N LEU A 106 -18.00 -5.73 21.11
CA LEU A 106 -18.82 -4.55 20.84
C LEU A 106 -17.94 -3.33 20.59
N LEU A 107 -16.98 -3.04 21.48
CA LEU A 107 -16.05 -1.92 21.32
C LEU A 107 -15.20 -2.04 20.04
N ALA A 108 -14.64 -3.24 19.78
CA ALA A 108 -13.86 -3.48 18.56
C ALA A 108 -14.69 -3.34 17.29
N SER A 109 -15.96 -3.77 17.32
CA SER A 109 -16.87 -3.63 16.18
C SER A 109 -17.16 -2.17 15.90
N GLU A 110 -17.36 -1.35 16.94
CA GLU A 110 -17.57 0.09 16.78
C GLU A 110 -16.30 0.81 16.29
N LEU A 111 -15.11 0.47 16.81
CA LEU A 111 -13.84 1.01 16.30
C LEU A 111 -13.58 0.65 14.83
N SER A 112 -13.99 -0.55 14.40
CA SER A 112 -13.84 -1.02 13.02
C SER A 112 -14.83 -0.39 12.05
N ASN A 113 -15.88 0.28 12.56
CA ASN A 113 -16.87 0.92 11.71
C ASN A 113 -16.28 2.14 11.04
N ARG A 114 -16.53 2.22 9.73
CA ARG A 114 -16.19 3.37 8.92
C ARG A 114 -17.47 4.12 8.57
N ARG A 115 -17.66 5.30 9.17
CA ARG A 115 -18.80 6.19 8.96
C ARG A 115 -18.33 7.43 8.22
N GLU A 116 -19.00 7.78 7.13
CA GLU A 116 -18.59 8.89 6.25
C GLU A 116 -17.10 8.78 5.85
N ASP A 117 -16.68 7.55 5.54
CA ASP A 117 -15.30 7.19 5.18
C ASP A 117 -14.22 7.45 6.25
N ARG A 118 -14.62 7.70 7.50
CA ARG A 118 -13.72 7.95 8.65
C ARG A 118 -13.87 6.90 9.76
N TYR A 119 -12.78 6.66 10.49
CA TYR A 119 -12.73 5.82 11.69
C TYR A 119 -12.89 6.65 12.96
N ALA A 120 -13.00 6.00 14.13
CA ALA A 120 -12.92 6.70 15.41
C ALA A 120 -11.49 7.17 15.73
N VAL A 121 -10.49 6.37 15.34
CA VAL A 121 -9.05 6.64 15.50
C VAL A 121 -8.40 6.55 14.13
N SER A 122 -7.50 7.47 13.79
CA SER A 122 -6.83 7.47 12.48
C SER A 122 -5.86 6.29 12.39
N SER A 123 -5.45 5.89 11.18
CA SER A 123 -4.38 4.89 11.05
C SER A 123 -3.07 5.32 11.71
N ASP A 124 -2.83 6.63 11.78
CA ASP A 124 -1.64 7.23 12.38
C ASP A 124 -1.81 7.45 13.89
N GLY A 125 -3.00 7.13 14.42
CA GLY A 125 -3.30 7.13 15.85
C GLY A 125 -3.88 8.44 16.37
N ASP A 126 -4.25 9.35 15.48
CA ASP A 126 -4.86 10.62 15.84
C ASP A 126 -6.32 10.44 16.25
N LEU A 127 -6.78 11.33 17.12
CA LEU A 127 -8.17 11.48 17.51
C LEU A 127 -8.76 12.72 16.83
N PRO A 128 -10.09 12.79 16.62
CA PRO A 128 -10.72 13.99 16.08
C PRO A 128 -10.44 15.22 16.96
N ASP A 129 -10.12 16.36 16.36
CA ASP A 129 -9.78 17.60 17.08
C ASP A 129 -10.89 18.07 18.04
N ASP A 130 -12.15 17.84 17.67
CA ASP A 130 -13.34 18.23 18.45
C ASP A 130 -13.79 17.14 19.46
N LEU A 131 -12.94 16.14 19.75
CA LEU A 131 -13.25 15.11 20.73
C LEU A 131 -13.07 15.66 22.16
N PRO A 132 -14.08 15.53 23.06
CA PRO A 132 -13.94 15.94 24.44
C PRO A 132 -12.87 15.12 25.17
N ASP A 133 -12.16 15.76 26.12
CA ASP A 133 -11.13 15.12 26.97
C ASP A 133 -11.63 13.82 27.63
N GLU A 134 -12.92 13.75 27.97
CA GLU A 134 -13.53 12.56 28.55
C GLU A 134 -13.43 11.36 27.60
N GLY A 135 -13.70 11.55 26.30
CA GLY A 135 -13.64 10.48 25.31
C GLY A 135 -12.22 9.94 25.13
N GLN A 136 -11.23 10.84 25.11
CA GLN A 136 -9.82 10.44 25.10
C GLN A 136 -9.47 9.66 26.37
N ARG A 137 -9.77 10.20 27.55
CA ARG A 137 -9.48 9.55 28.84
C ARG A 137 -10.10 8.16 28.95
N LEU A 138 -11.35 7.99 28.50
CA LEU A 138 -12.05 6.70 28.53
C LEU A 138 -11.44 5.71 27.54
N LEU A 139 -11.03 6.16 26.35
CA LEU A 139 -10.35 5.31 25.38
C LEU A 139 -8.99 4.84 25.90
N ASP A 140 -8.26 5.72 26.59
CA ASP A 140 -6.97 5.39 27.23
C ASP A 140 -7.16 4.33 28.32
N GLN A 141 -8.16 4.50 29.18
CA GLN A 141 -8.53 3.51 30.20
C GLN A 141 -8.95 2.17 29.59
N ALA A 142 -9.77 2.19 28.53
CA ALA A 142 -10.14 0.97 27.81
C ALA A 142 -8.93 0.28 27.20
N THR A 143 -7.95 1.05 26.70
CA THR A 143 -6.70 0.54 26.14
C THR A 143 -5.87 -0.15 27.22
N GLU A 144 -5.71 0.45 28.41
CA GLU A 144 -5.02 -0.16 29.54
C GLU A 144 -5.69 -1.46 30.03
N LEU A 145 -7.02 -1.47 30.10
CA LEU A 145 -7.79 -2.65 30.49
C LEU A 145 -7.68 -3.78 29.46
N ALA A 146 -7.75 -3.46 28.16
CA ALA A 146 -7.55 -4.44 27.11
C ALA A 146 -6.11 -4.97 27.09
N ASP A 147 -5.12 -4.11 27.29
CA ASP A 147 -3.71 -4.49 27.43
C ASP A 147 -3.52 -5.50 28.57
N ALA A 148 -4.07 -5.20 29.73
CA ALA A 148 -4.02 -6.07 30.90
C ALA A 148 -4.70 -7.43 30.65
N ASP A 149 -5.87 -7.45 30.00
CA ASP A 149 -6.53 -8.71 29.62
C ASP A 149 -5.67 -9.53 28.65
N VAL A 150 -5.12 -8.92 27.60
CA VAL A 150 -4.30 -9.63 26.61
C VAL A 150 -3.00 -10.16 27.25
N ARG A 151 -2.38 -9.42 28.16
CA ARG A 151 -1.21 -9.91 28.93
C ARG A 151 -1.59 -11.07 29.85
N ALA A 152 -2.68 -10.94 30.60
CA ALA A 152 -3.15 -12.01 31.47
C ALA A 152 -3.41 -13.31 30.68
N ARG A 153 -3.86 -13.20 29.44
CA ARG A 153 -4.04 -14.37 28.53
C ARG A 153 -2.74 -15.06 28.17
N LEU A 154 -1.68 -14.30 27.92
CA LEU A 154 -0.35 -14.89 27.68
C LEU A 154 0.15 -15.68 28.89
N ASP A 155 -0.22 -15.23 30.10
CA ASP A 155 0.10 -15.90 31.36
C ASP A 155 -0.88 -17.04 31.73
N GLY A 156 -1.84 -17.38 30.86
CA GLY A 156 -2.84 -18.43 31.06
C GLY A 156 -4.08 -18.01 31.87
N GLY A 157 -4.21 -16.73 32.20
CA GLY A 157 -5.40 -16.08 32.76
C GLY A 157 -6.24 -15.37 31.69
N GLY A 158 -7.00 -14.34 32.10
CA GLY A 158 -7.75 -13.45 31.20
C GLY A 158 -8.89 -14.11 30.41
N SER A 159 -9.38 -13.39 29.39
CA SER A 159 -10.45 -13.86 28.50
C SER A 159 -10.00 -15.01 27.57
N ARG A 160 -10.93 -15.86 27.12
CA ARG A 160 -10.57 -17.01 26.25
C ARG A 160 -10.54 -16.67 24.77
N ASP A 161 -11.23 -15.62 24.36
CA ASP A 161 -11.32 -15.16 22.97
C ASP A 161 -10.32 -14.05 22.67
N ASN A 162 -10.21 -13.65 21.40
CA ASN A 162 -9.31 -12.58 20.97
C ASN A 162 -10.01 -11.21 20.87
N HIS A 163 -11.10 -10.96 21.57
CA HIS A 163 -11.85 -9.72 21.40
C HIS A 163 -11.10 -8.50 21.92
N SER A 164 -10.43 -8.58 23.08
CA SER A 164 -9.56 -7.51 23.60
C SER A 164 -8.38 -7.23 22.68
N LEU A 165 -7.74 -8.28 22.14
CA LEU A 165 -6.71 -8.15 21.13
C LEU A 165 -7.25 -7.47 19.85
N LYS A 166 -8.43 -7.88 19.38
CA LYS A 166 -9.10 -7.27 18.23
C LYS A 166 -9.37 -5.78 18.47
N PHE A 167 -9.84 -5.41 19.65
CA PHE A 167 -10.00 -4.01 20.07
C PHE A 167 -8.68 -3.25 19.93
N LEU A 168 -7.59 -3.75 20.53
CA LEU A 168 -6.27 -3.10 20.45
C LEU A 168 -5.79 -2.92 19.00
N THR A 169 -5.99 -3.90 18.12
CA THR A 169 -5.55 -3.79 16.72
C THR A 169 -6.33 -2.76 15.89
N TRP A 170 -7.53 -2.36 16.33
CA TRP A 170 -8.30 -1.29 15.70
C TRP A 170 -7.96 0.11 16.21
N LEU A 171 -7.04 0.20 17.18
CA LEU A 171 -6.43 1.48 17.58
C LEU A 171 -5.26 1.89 16.67
N PHE A 172 -4.93 1.07 15.67
CA PHE A 172 -3.85 1.30 14.70
C PHE A 172 -2.52 1.65 15.38
N ALA A 173 -1.96 2.83 15.10
CA ALA A 173 -0.71 3.30 15.69
C ALA A 173 -0.79 3.56 17.22
N ARG A 174 -1.99 3.59 17.82
CA ARG A 174 -2.12 3.62 19.29
C ARG A 174 -2.10 2.23 19.93
N CYS A 175 -2.03 1.17 19.13
CA CYS A 175 -1.88 -0.19 19.64
C CYS A 175 -0.55 -0.31 20.43
N PRO A 176 -0.53 -0.93 21.62
CA PRO A 176 0.69 -1.09 22.39
C PRO A 176 1.77 -1.84 21.61
N ASP A 177 3.02 -1.34 21.62
CA ASP A 177 4.08 -1.81 20.71
C ASP A 177 4.42 -3.31 20.88
N TRP A 178 4.21 -3.89 22.07
CA TRP A 178 4.47 -5.31 22.32
C TRP A 178 3.44 -6.26 21.68
N VAL A 179 2.29 -5.75 21.25
CA VAL A 179 1.20 -6.56 20.69
C VAL A 179 1.61 -7.17 19.34
N VAL A 180 2.34 -6.42 18.49
CA VAL A 180 2.80 -6.92 17.19
C VAL A 180 3.77 -8.10 17.33
N PRO A 181 4.85 -8.02 18.15
CA PRO A 181 5.72 -9.16 18.41
C PRO A 181 4.94 -10.38 18.92
N ALA A 182 3.97 -10.20 19.82
CA ALA A 182 3.18 -11.30 20.37
C ALA A 182 2.24 -11.94 19.32
N MET A 183 1.69 -11.15 18.38
CA MET A 183 0.93 -11.68 17.24
C MET A 183 1.84 -12.47 16.28
N LEU A 184 3.06 -11.99 16.04
CA LEU A 184 4.05 -12.69 15.21
C LEU A 184 4.54 -13.99 15.87
N ASP A 185 4.81 -13.98 17.18
CA ASP A 185 5.12 -15.19 17.96
C ASP A 185 4.02 -16.25 17.79
N ALA A 186 2.76 -15.83 17.85
CA ALA A 186 1.61 -16.72 17.66
C ALA A 186 1.51 -17.30 16.25
N LEU A 187 1.75 -16.47 15.23
CA LEU A 187 1.71 -16.87 13.82
C LEU A 187 2.83 -17.85 13.49
N GLU A 188 4.03 -17.64 14.02
CA GLU A 188 5.20 -18.50 13.83
C GLU A 188 5.09 -19.81 14.62
N ALA A 189 4.56 -19.77 15.85
CA ALA A 189 4.33 -20.97 16.64
C ALA A 189 3.36 -21.93 15.94
N GLY A 190 2.33 -21.39 15.27
CA GLY A 190 1.32 -22.15 14.55
C GLY A 190 0.13 -22.59 15.41
N TYR A 191 -0.85 -23.21 14.75
CA TYR A 191 -2.16 -23.50 15.34
C TYR A 191 -2.06 -24.38 16.60
N GLY A 192 -2.80 -23.99 17.64
CA GLY A 192 -2.87 -24.71 18.92
C GLY A 192 -1.64 -24.61 19.80
N ARG A 193 -0.60 -23.87 19.39
CA ARG A 193 0.66 -23.73 20.15
C ARG A 193 0.83 -22.39 20.84
N HIS A 194 -0.04 -21.43 20.55
CA HIS A 194 -0.05 -20.11 21.18
C HIS A 194 -1.49 -19.72 21.54
N VAL A 195 -1.70 -19.02 22.66
CA VAL A 195 -3.03 -18.67 23.17
C VAL A 195 -3.86 -17.85 22.17
N PHE A 196 -3.21 -16.94 21.43
CA PHE A 196 -3.88 -16.17 20.37
C PHE A 196 -4.29 -17.00 19.15
N LEU A 197 -3.74 -18.21 18.99
CA LEU A 197 -4.04 -19.11 17.88
C LEU A 197 -4.60 -20.45 18.35
N ALA A 198 -5.30 -20.44 19.49
CA ALA A 198 -6.06 -21.58 19.98
C ALA A 198 -7.24 -21.94 19.05
N ASP A 199 -7.83 -20.95 18.39
CA ASP A 199 -8.78 -21.13 17.27
C ASP A 199 -8.13 -20.71 15.94
N HIS A 200 -8.19 -21.59 14.93
CA HIS A 200 -7.66 -21.38 13.59
C HIS A 200 -8.21 -20.11 12.92
N ARG A 201 -9.46 -19.72 13.24
CA ARG A 201 -10.09 -18.50 12.70
C ARG A 201 -9.37 -17.23 13.13
N SER A 202 -8.68 -17.27 14.26
CA SER A 202 -7.89 -16.15 14.76
C SER A 202 -6.72 -15.78 13.87
N ARG A 203 -6.26 -16.69 12.99
CA ARG A 203 -5.17 -16.39 12.04
C ARG A 203 -5.47 -15.17 11.18
N ALA A 204 -6.73 -15.00 10.76
CA ALA A 204 -7.16 -13.85 9.97
C ALA A 204 -7.00 -12.55 10.75
N LEU A 205 -7.40 -12.54 12.03
CA LEU A 205 -7.23 -11.40 12.92
C LEU A 205 -5.75 -11.05 13.09
N LEU A 206 -4.88 -12.05 13.34
CA LEU A 206 -3.46 -11.81 13.59
C LEU A 206 -2.76 -11.22 12.35
N LEU A 207 -2.98 -11.80 11.17
CA LEU A 207 -2.38 -11.29 9.93
C LEU A 207 -2.84 -9.86 9.62
N GLN A 208 -4.15 -9.61 9.70
CA GLN A 208 -4.66 -8.26 9.45
C GLN A 208 -4.25 -7.27 10.54
N GLY A 209 -4.19 -7.71 11.80
CA GLY A 209 -3.73 -6.94 12.95
C GLY A 209 -2.29 -6.48 12.76
N VAL A 210 -1.37 -7.41 12.47
CA VAL A 210 0.03 -7.11 12.15
C VAL A 210 0.12 -6.06 11.03
N GLY A 211 -0.59 -6.27 9.92
CA GLY A 211 -0.57 -5.31 8.82
C GLY A 211 -1.09 -3.91 9.18
N ARG A 212 -2.01 -3.81 10.16
CA ARG A 212 -2.58 -2.53 10.61
C ARG A 212 -1.70 -1.79 11.62
N THR A 213 -0.92 -2.52 12.44
CA THR A 213 -0.27 -1.95 13.63
C THR A 213 1.25 -2.02 13.63
N ALA A 214 1.89 -2.79 12.73
CA ALA A 214 3.35 -2.86 12.66
C ALA A 214 3.96 -1.55 12.11
N ARG A 215 4.77 -0.87 12.94
CA ARG A 215 5.33 0.46 12.61
C ARG A 215 6.84 0.50 12.58
N ASP A 216 7.51 -0.27 13.44
CA ASP A 216 8.96 -0.34 13.47
C ASP A 216 9.49 -1.30 12.41
N GLU A 217 10.69 -1.01 11.91
CA GLU A 217 11.31 -1.77 10.82
C GLU A 217 11.55 -3.24 11.20
N ARG A 218 11.83 -3.52 12.47
CA ARG A 218 12.13 -4.88 12.94
C ARG A 218 10.89 -5.77 12.80
N ASP A 219 9.75 -5.30 13.30
CA ASP A 219 8.51 -6.07 13.24
C ASP A 219 7.94 -6.14 11.83
N GLN A 220 8.09 -5.08 11.03
CA GLN A 220 7.73 -5.10 9.61
C GLN A 220 8.58 -6.14 8.83
N ARG A 221 9.90 -6.18 9.06
CA ARG A 221 10.78 -7.18 8.45
C ARG A 221 10.40 -8.60 8.87
N ARG A 222 10.16 -8.80 10.18
CA ARG A 222 9.71 -10.10 10.72
C ARG A 222 8.37 -10.53 10.13
N ALA A 223 7.44 -9.61 9.92
CA ALA A 223 6.17 -9.88 9.27
C ALA A 223 6.35 -10.31 7.80
N PHE A 224 7.23 -9.65 7.04
CA PHE A 224 7.58 -10.09 5.69
C PHE A 224 8.26 -11.47 5.70
N ASP A 225 9.20 -11.72 6.61
CA ASP A 225 9.85 -13.04 6.74
C ASP A 225 8.82 -14.14 7.02
N HIS A 226 7.86 -13.88 7.91
CA HIS A 226 6.76 -14.80 8.17
C HIS A 226 5.95 -15.06 6.90
N LEU A 227 5.52 -14.00 6.20
CA LEU A 227 4.73 -14.10 4.96
C LEU A 227 5.47 -14.86 3.85
N PHE A 228 6.76 -14.59 3.66
CA PHE A 228 7.62 -15.26 2.69
C PHE A 228 7.97 -16.70 3.09
N GLY A 229 7.88 -17.05 4.37
CA GLY A 229 7.94 -18.43 4.83
C GLY A 229 6.68 -19.26 4.50
N LEU A 230 5.59 -18.62 4.07
CA LEU A 230 4.37 -19.31 3.66
C LEU A 230 4.44 -19.75 2.18
N PRO A 231 3.75 -20.84 1.79
CA PRO A 231 3.69 -21.28 0.39
C PRO A 231 3.23 -20.16 -0.56
N GLU A 232 3.91 -20.04 -1.70
CA GLU A 232 3.66 -19.02 -2.74
C GLU A 232 2.34 -19.25 -3.47
N ASP A 233 2.08 -20.50 -3.81
CA ASP A 233 0.87 -20.92 -4.52
C ASP A 233 -0.33 -20.82 -3.58
N GLY A 234 -1.03 -19.68 -3.59
CA GLY A 234 -2.29 -19.53 -2.88
C GLY A 234 -2.24 -18.68 -1.62
N TRP A 235 -1.53 -17.55 -1.68
CA TRP A 235 -1.83 -16.47 -0.73
C TRP A 235 -3.33 -16.15 -0.74
N ASN A 236 -3.95 -16.32 0.42
CA ASN A 236 -5.34 -15.99 0.67
C ASN A 236 -5.48 -14.48 0.96
N LYS A 237 -6.73 -14.02 1.05
CA LYS A 237 -7.04 -12.60 1.28
C LYS A 237 -6.36 -12.00 2.51
N ASN A 238 -6.13 -12.76 3.57
CA ASN A 238 -5.55 -12.23 4.81
C ASN A 238 -4.03 -12.04 4.70
N GLN A 239 -3.33 -12.91 3.98
CA GLN A 239 -1.90 -12.76 3.71
C GLN A 239 -1.67 -11.54 2.81
N MET A 240 -2.47 -11.42 1.73
CA MET A 240 -2.41 -10.24 0.86
C MET A 240 -2.78 -8.96 1.61
N ALA A 241 -3.82 -8.98 2.44
CA ALA A 241 -4.19 -7.83 3.27
C ALA A 241 -3.05 -7.39 4.19
N CYS A 242 -2.38 -8.34 4.85
CA CYS A 242 -1.21 -8.05 5.70
C CYS A 242 -0.12 -7.33 4.89
N ALA A 243 0.31 -7.90 3.77
CA ALA A 243 1.35 -7.30 2.93
C ALA A 243 0.92 -5.94 2.35
N ALA A 244 -0.32 -5.84 1.86
CA ALA A 244 -0.85 -4.60 1.30
C ALA A 244 -0.89 -3.49 2.35
N PHE A 245 -1.32 -3.77 3.59
CA PHE A 245 -1.35 -2.78 4.65
C PHE A 245 0.05 -2.33 5.08
N LEU A 246 1.00 -3.26 5.22
CA LEU A 246 2.41 -2.92 5.50
C LEU A 246 2.94 -1.95 4.43
N LEU A 247 2.75 -2.30 3.16
CA LEU A 247 3.26 -1.57 2.01
C LEU A 247 2.50 -0.28 1.68
N SER A 248 1.26 -0.11 2.13
CA SER A 248 0.46 1.07 1.82
C SER A 248 0.46 2.11 2.93
N ARG A 249 0.57 1.70 4.20
CA ARG A 249 0.35 2.57 5.36
C ARG A 249 1.62 3.07 6.04
N THR A 250 2.79 2.57 5.66
CA THR A 250 4.06 2.93 6.28
C THR A 250 5.09 3.32 5.23
N ASP A 251 5.95 4.30 5.50
CA ASP A 251 7.04 4.66 4.58
C ASP A 251 8.23 3.71 4.69
N THR A 252 8.42 3.07 5.84
CA THR A 252 9.54 2.18 6.12
C THR A 252 9.40 0.80 5.45
N ALA A 253 8.21 0.18 5.50
CA ALA A 253 8.06 -1.21 5.06
C ALA A 253 8.45 -1.44 3.59
N PRO A 254 8.09 -0.56 2.61
CA PRO A 254 8.58 -0.72 1.25
C PRO A 254 10.12 -0.78 1.20
N MET A 255 10.83 0.05 1.96
CA MET A 255 12.30 0.12 1.92
C MET A 255 13.00 -1.16 2.42
N LEU A 256 12.30 -1.99 3.19
CA LEU A 256 12.83 -3.24 3.75
C LEU A 256 12.88 -4.39 2.75
N LEU A 257 12.18 -4.26 1.61
CA LEU A 257 12.14 -5.30 0.59
C LEU A 257 13.40 -5.31 -0.28
N THR A 258 13.86 -6.52 -0.61
CA THR A 258 14.83 -6.80 -1.67
C THR A 258 14.13 -6.87 -3.03
N ARG A 259 14.91 -6.84 -4.12
CA ARG A 259 14.37 -6.97 -5.47
C ARG A 259 13.62 -8.30 -5.68
N ASP A 260 14.21 -9.42 -5.25
CA ASP A 260 13.60 -10.75 -5.38
C ASP A 260 12.26 -10.84 -4.63
N GLU A 261 12.18 -10.23 -3.44
CA GLU A 261 10.94 -10.16 -2.66
C GLU A 261 9.87 -9.30 -3.34
N VAL A 262 10.27 -8.22 -4.00
CA VAL A 262 9.38 -7.38 -4.82
C VAL A 262 8.84 -8.18 -6.00
N GLU A 263 9.69 -8.93 -6.71
CA GLU A 263 9.26 -9.77 -7.82
C GLU A 263 8.30 -10.87 -7.38
N ARG A 264 8.56 -11.47 -6.21
CA ARG A 264 7.67 -12.46 -5.60
C ARG A 264 6.30 -11.88 -5.24
N LEU A 265 6.25 -10.70 -4.60
CA LEU A 265 4.99 -10.02 -4.29
C LEU A 265 4.25 -9.57 -5.55
N ALA A 266 4.99 -9.10 -6.57
CA ALA A 266 4.43 -8.75 -7.87
C ALA A 266 3.77 -9.95 -8.55
N ALA A 267 4.42 -11.12 -8.53
CA ALA A 267 3.83 -12.34 -9.08
C ALA A 267 2.53 -12.76 -8.36
N ILE A 268 2.49 -12.61 -7.02
CA ILE A 268 1.28 -12.86 -6.23
C ILE A 268 0.15 -11.89 -6.61
N ALA A 269 0.47 -10.59 -6.74
CA ALA A 269 -0.50 -9.58 -7.15
C ALA A 269 -1.00 -9.83 -8.58
N GLU A 270 -0.08 -10.10 -9.52
CA GLU A 270 -0.35 -10.42 -10.93
C GLU A 270 -1.32 -11.61 -11.05
N ALA A 271 -1.02 -12.72 -10.38
CA ALA A 271 -1.88 -13.90 -10.37
C ALA A 271 -3.30 -13.58 -9.88
N LYS A 272 -3.43 -12.72 -8.86
CA LYS A 272 -4.72 -12.35 -8.29
C LYS A 272 -5.50 -11.37 -9.15
N VAL A 273 -4.82 -10.47 -9.86
CA VAL A 273 -5.44 -9.64 -10.90
C VAL A 273 -5.95 -10.51 -12.05
N HIS A 274 -5.16 -11.51 -12.48
CA HIS A 274 -5.58 -12.47 -13.50
C HIS A 274 -6.79 -13.31 -13.07
N GLU A 275 -6.82 -13.81 -11.82
CA GLU A 275 -7.97 -14.53 -11.28
C GLU A 275 -9.26 -13.70 -11.31
N ALA A 276 -9.18 -12.37 -11.24
CA ALA A 276 -10.35 -11.49 -11.24
C ALA A 276 -11.02 -11.35 -12.62
N VAL A 277 -10.29 -11.62 -13.71
CA VAL A 277 -10.79 -11.49 -15.09
C VAL A 277 -11.92 -12.49 -15.34
N GLY A 278 -13.04 -12.01 -15.88
CA GLY A 278 -14.22 -12.83 -16.18
C GLY A 278 -15.01 -13.29 -14.95
N ASN A 279 -14.59 -12.91 -13.74
CA ASN A 279 -15.30 -13.19 -12.49
C ASN A 279 -16.06 -11.95 -11.99
N ASP A 280 -17.02 -12.17 -11.09
CA ASP A 280 -17.67 -11.08 -10.36
C ASP A 280 -16.66 -10.46 -9.39
N PHE A 281 -16.51 -9.13 -9.50
CA PHE A 281 -15.56 -8.41 -8.68
C PHE A 281 -16.06 -8.30 -7.23
N THR A 282 -15.34 -8.95 -6.31
CA THR A 282 -15.67 -9.04 -4.88
C THR A 282 -14.44 -8.68 -4.03
N ALA A 283 -14.59 -8.61 -2.70
CA ALA A 283 -13.50 -8.35 -1.75
C ALA A 283 -12.35 -9.36 -1.85
N ARG A 284 -12.62 -10.54 -2.41
CA ARG A 284 -11.60 -11.57 -2.67
C ARG A 284 -10.53 -11.08 -3.67
N TYR A 285 -10.90 -10.22 -4.60
CA TYR A 285 -10.05 -9.77 -5.71
C TYR A 285 -9.51 -8.35 -5.53
N SER A 286 -10.09 -7.54 -4.63
CA SER A 286 -9.66 -6.17 -4.36
C SER A 286 -8.25 -6.07 -3.76
N TYR A 287 -7.81 -7.09 -3.02
CA TYR A 287 -6.47 -7.10 -2.42
C TYR A 287 -5.32 -7.29 -3.42
N GLY A 288 -5.59 -7.79 -4.63
CA GLY A 288 -4.56 -7.91 -5.68
C GLY A 288 -4.06 -6.54 -6.13
N PRO A 289 -4.92 -5.67 -6.68
CA PRO A 289 -4.56 -4.30 -7.03
C PRO A 289 -4.11 -3.46 -5.84
N TYR A 290 -4.67 -3.69 -4.65
CA TYR A 290 -4.22 -2.99 -3.45
C TYR A 290 -2.77 -3.35 -3.07
N LEU A 291 -2.42 -4.65 -3.10
CA LEU A 291 -1.03 -5.09 -2.91
C LEU A 291 -0.11 -4.51 -3.98
N LEU A 292 -0.54 -4.52 -5.25
CA LEU A 292 0.21 -3.95 -6.38
C LEU A 292 0.56 -2.48 -6.13
N VAL A 293 -0.43 -1.64 -5.83
CA VAL A 293 -0.18 -0.19 -5.63
C VAL A 293 0.66 0.05 -4.37
N GLY A 294 0.47 -0.73 -3.30
CA GLY A 294 1.37 -0.70 -2.16
C GLY A 294 2.81 -1.02 -2.56
N LEU A 295 3.02 -2.00 -3.43
CA LEU A 295 4.34 -2.41 -3.92
C LEU A 295 5.03 -1.33 -4.77
N LEU A 296 4.27 -0.53 -5.52
CA LEU A 296 4.82 0.63 -6.26
C LEU A 296 5.51 1.65 -5.34
N ARG A 297 5.17 1.67 -4.05
CA ARG A 297 5.87 2.51 -3.05
C ARG A 297 7.30 2.04 -2.78
N TRP A 298 7.74 0.89 -3.32
CA TRP A 298 9.16 0.51 -3.35
C TRP A 298 10.02 1.51 -4.12
N ARG A 299 9.42 2.39 -4.94
CA ARG A 299 10.07 3.55 -5.53
C ARG A 299 10.67 4.53 -4.51
N LEU A 300 10.26 4.46 -3.23
CA LEU A 300 10.93 5.14 -2.13
C LEU A 300 12.39 4.68 -1.94
N LYS A 301 12.67 3.41 -2.25
CA LYS A 301 14.01 2.80 -2.21
C LYS A 301 14.70 2.87 -3.57
N GLU A 302 13.99 2.46 -4.61
CA GLU A 302 14.50 2.38 -5.99
C GLU A 302 13.59 3.17 -6.94
N PRO A 303 13.84 4.48 -7.16
CA PRO A 303 12.90 5.39 -7.82
C PRO A 303 12.37 4.90 -9.16
N TRP A 304 13.19 4.21 -9.96
CA TRP A 304 12.82 3.75 -11.30
C TRP A 304 12.27 2.31 -11.34
N ALA A 305 12.07 1.68 -10.19
CA ALA A 305 11.52 0.34 -10.13
C ALA A 305 10.03 0.31 -10.49
N LEU A 306 9.60 -0.84 -11.03
CA LEU A 306 8.21 -1.11 -11.37
C LEU A 306 7.62 -0.07 -12.35
N VAL A 307 8.43 0.44 -13.30
CA VAL A 307 7.99 1.34 -14.37
C VAL A 307 7.95 0.59 -15.70
N ALA A 308 6.79 0.59 -16.35
CA ALA A 308 6.58 -0.08 -17.64
C ALA A 308 7.54 0.47 -18.72
N GLY A 309 8.03 -0.42 -19.58
CA GLY A 309 9.07 -0.16 -20.58
C GLY A 309 10.49 -0.07 -20.03
N ARG A 310 10.67 -0.14 -18.70
CA ARG A 310 11.99 -0.20 -18.03
C ARG A 310 12.17 -1.44 -17.17
N ASP A 311 11.08 -1.98 -16.65
CA ASP A 311 11.05 -3.12 -15.74
C ASP A 311 10.05 -4.16 -16.25
N GLU A 312 10.53 -5.35 -16.61
CA GLU A 312 9.70 -6.45 -17.13
C GLU A 312 8.59 -6.84 -16.16
N THR A 313 8.81 -6.70 -14.84
CA THR A 313 7.78 -6.97 -13.83
C THR A 313 6.66 -5.95 -13.92
N ALA A 314 6.97 -4.68 -14.19
CA ALA A 314 5.96 -3.65 -14.42
C ALA A 314 5.16 -3.91 -15.69
N ASP A 315 5.82 -4.36 -16.76
CA ASP A 315 5.17 -4.68 -18.03
C ASP A 315 4.14 -5.80 -17.86
N ARG A 316 4.47 -6.85 -17.11
CA ARG A 316 3.53 -7.93 -16.78
C ARG A 316 2.35 -7.44 -15.95
N LEU A 317 2.61 -6.69 -14.88
CA LEU A 317 1.56 -6.10 -14.03
C LEU A 317 0.63 -5.17 -14.80
N LEU A 318 1.18 -4.36 -15.70
CA LEU A 318 0.41 -3.46 -16.56
C LEU A 318 -0.48 -4.26 -17.51
N ALA A 319 0.08 -5.27 -18.18
CA ALA A 319 -0.68 -6.13 -19.08
C ALA A 319 -1.77 -6.94 -18.37
N ALA A 320 -1.56 -7.35 -17.11
CA ALA A 320 -2.58 -8.01 -16.31
C ALA A 320 -3.71 -7.05 -15.90
N THR A 321 -3.33 -5.84 -15.47
CA THR A 321 -4.28 -4.81 -15.00
C THR A 321 -5.12 -4.25 -16.15
N GLN A 322 -4.51 -4.00 -17.31
CA GLN A 322 -5.22 -3.60 -18.54
C GLN A 322 -6.23 -4.66 -18.97
N ARG A 323 -5.85 -5.94 -18.93
CA ARG A 323 -6.79 -7.03 -19.24
C ARG A 323 -8.00 -7.06 -18.31
N LEU A 324 -7.81 -6.80 -17.02
CA LEU A 324 -8.93 -6.69 -16.07
C LEU A 324 -9.78 -5.44 -16.35
N ALA A 325 -9.16 -4.30 -16.66
CA ALA A 325 -9.86 -3.07 -17.01
C ALA A 325 -10.72 -3.26 -18.28
N ASP A 326 -10.18 -3.89 -19.33
CA ASP A 326 -10.90 -4.17 -20.58
C ASP A 326 -12.10 -5.10 -20.35
N ASP A 327 -11.90 -6.15 -19.56
CA ASP A 327 -12.98 -7.08 -19.17
C ASP A 327 -14.08 -6.40 -18.36
N LEU A 328 -13.73 -5.43 -17.50
CA LEU A 328 -14.71 -4.63 -16.78
C LEU A 328 -15.42 -3.63 -17.67
N ALA A 329 -14.71 -2.97 -18.59
CA ALA A 329 -15.31 -2.02 -19.53
C ALA A 329 -16.44 -2.64 -20.36
N GLY A 330 -16.30 -3.93 -20.73
CA GLY A 330 -17.36 -4.69 -21.40
C GLY A 330 -18.59 -5.00 -20.52
N ARG A 331 -18.52 -4.77 -19.21
CA ARG A 331 -19.54 -5.14 -18.21
C ARG A 331 -20.11 -3.96 -17.41
N VAL A 332 -19.62 -2.75 -17.64
CA VAL A 332 -19.96 -1.54 -16.85
C VAL A 332 -21.42 -1.09 -17.03
N ASP A 333 -22.10 -1.46 -18.12
CA ASP A 333 -23.41 -0.89 -18.46
C ASP A 333 -24.43 -1.00 -17.30
N GLY A 334 -24.90 0.17 -16.84
CA GLY A 334 -25.84 0.30 -15.72
C GLY A 334 -25.29 -0.03 -14.32
N LYS A 335 -23.97 -0.23 -14.15
CA LYS A 335 -23.34 -0.65 -12.88
C LYS A 335 -22.31 0.37 -12.36
N PRO A 336 -22.73 1.40 -11.58
CA PRO A 336 -21.86 2.46 -11.10
C PRO A 336 -20.63 2.00 -10.28
N HIS A 337 -20.75 0.89 -9.54
CA HIS A 337 -19.62 0.35 -8.77
C HIS A 337 -18.51 -0.21 -9.67
N LEU A 338 -18.86 -0.80 -10.82
CA LEU A 338 -17.88 -1.28 -11.80
C LEU A 338 -17.24 -0.11 -12.55
N ASP A 339 -18.00 0.94 -12.84
CA ASP A 339 -17.49 2.16 -13.47
C ASP A 339 -16.44 2.87 -12.59
N ARG A 340 -16.75 3.00 -11.29
CA ARG A 340 -15.80 3.52 -10.30
C ARG A 340 -14.55 2.65 -10.23
N TYR A 341 -14.70 1.33 -10.25
CA TYR A 341 -13.57 0.42 -10.16
C TYR A 341 -12.70 0.42 -11.43
N LEU A 342 -13.31 0.49 -12.61
CA LEU A 342 -12.63 0.67 -13.88
C LEU A 342 -11.78 1.96 -13.87
N THR A 343 -12.33 3.05 -13.34
CA THR A 343 -11.59 4.31 -13.17
C THR A 343 -10.34 4.11 -12.32
N VAL A 344 -10.48 3.40 -11.19
CA VAL A 344 -9.36 3.07 -10.31
C VAL A 344 -8.31 2.22 -11.01
N LEU A 345 -8.70 1.17 -11.74
CA LEU A 345 -7.76 0.33 -12.48
C LEU A 345 -6.99 1.12 -13.56
N ASN A 346 -7.66 2.06 -14.23
CA ASN A 346 -6.99 2.94 -15.19
C ASN A 346 -5.95 3.85 -14.49
N ASP A 347 -6.22 4.30 -13.27
CA ASP A 347 -5.24 5.04 -12.48
C ASP A 347 -4.08 4.12 -12.01
N VAL A 348 -4.33 2.85 -11.69
CA VAL A 348 -3.26 1.86 -11.45
C VAL A 348 -2.37 1.69 -12.67
N CYS A 349 -2.95 1.60 -13.87
CA CYS A 349 -2.17 1.54 -15.12
C CYS A 349 -1.27 2.78 -15.29
N LYS A 350 -1.79 3.99 -15.04
CA LYS A 350 -0.99 5.22 -15.11
C LYS A 350 0.17 5.22 -14.11
N GLU A 351 -0.05 4.73 -12.89
CA GLU A 351 1.02 4.60 -11.90
C GLU A 351 2.10 3.61 -12.35
N LEU A 352 1.73 2.48 -12.97
CA LEU A 352 2.69 1.52 -13.56
C LEU A 352 3.50 2.13 -14.72
N GLU A 353 2.91 3.07 -15.46
CA GLU A 353 3.61 3.86 -16.48
C GLU A 353 4.49 4.98 -15.89
N GLY A 354 4.45 5.19 -14.58
CA GLY A 354 5.17 6.26 -13.88
C GLY A 354 4.52 7.65 -14.02
N LYS A 355 3.26 7.71 -14.48
CA LYS A 355 2.51 8.93 -14.82
C LYS A 355 1.27 9.09 -13.94
N GLY A 356 1.29 8.53 -12.74
CA GLY A 356 0.16 8.60 -11.83
C GLY A 356 -0.12 10.01 -11.34
N THR A 357 -1.40 10.38 -11.31
CA THR A 357 -1.82 11.72 -10.87
C THR A 357 -2.87 11.66 -9.77
N ASN A 358 -3.29 10.46 -9.35
CA ASN A 358 -4.34 10.29 -8.34
C ASN A 358 -3.68 10.12 -6.96
N PRO A 359 -3.65 11.17 -6.11
CA PRO A 359 -3.05 11.08 -4.78
C PRO A 359 -3.85 10.17 -3.83
N ASN A 360 -5.10 9.82 -4.18
CA ASN A 360 -6.02 9.04 -3.37
C ASN A 360 -6.16 7.58 -3.84
N LEU A 361 -5.30 7.12 -4.75
CA LEU A 361 -5.45 5.78 -5.36
C LEU A 361 -5.54 4.64 -4.33
N LEU A 362 -4.71 4.68 -3.27
CA LEU A 362 -4.77 3.68 -2.20
C LEU A 362 -6.04 3.82 -1.33
N VAL A 363 -6.59 5.02 -1.18
CA VAL A 363 -7.87 5.27 -0.48
C VAL A 363 -9.02 4.67 -1.28
N ASP A 364 -9.01 4.89 -2.60
CA ASP A 364 -10.02 4.35 -3.49
C ASP A 364 -10.01 2.82 -3.49
N LEU A 365 -8.84 2.20 -3.60
CA LEU A 365 -8.68 0.74 -3.51
C LEU A 365 -9.10 0.18 -2.15
N GLU A 366 -8.76 0.87 -1.07
CA GLU A 366 -9.15 0.46 0.28
C GLU A 366 -10.67 0.50 0.46
N SER A 367 -11.38 1.44 -0.17
CA SER A 367 -12.84 1.51 -0.11
C SER A 367 -13.49 0.28 -0.75
N PHE A 368 -12.96 -0.22 -1.88
CA PHE A 368 -13.42 -1.46 -2.50
C PHE A 368 -13.10 -2.70 -1.66
N ALA A 369 -11.95 -2.72 -0.99
CA ALA A 369 -11.58 -3.82 -0.11
C ALA A 369 -12.52 -3.96 1.10
N HIS A 370 -13.11 -2.86 1.56
CA HIS A 370 -14.04 -2.85 2.70
C HIS A 370 -15.52 -2.93 2.31
N SER A 371 -15.94 -2.30 1.21
CA SER A 371 -17.33 -2.34 0.75
C SER A 371 -17.80 -3.76 0.45
N SER A 372 -16.97 -4.57 -0.23
CA SER A 372 -17.31 -5.95 -0.57
C SER A 372 -17.14 -6.95 0.57
N ALA A 373 -16.52 -6.56 1.70
CA ALA A 373 -16.39 -7.42 2.88
C ALA A 373 -17.68 -7.45 3.73
N LYS A 374 -18.58 -6.47 3.55
CA LYS A 374 -19.90 -6.45 4.19
C LYS A 374 -20.93 -7.34 3.50
N ASP A 375 -20.68 -7.75 2.25
CA ASP A 375 -21.59 -8.62 1.49
C ASP A 375 -21.30 -10.12 1.70
N ASP A 376 -20.13 -10.46 2.29
CA ASP A 376 -19.65 -11.83 2.54
C ASP A 376 -19.79 -12.28 4.02
N ALA A 377 -20.40 -11.46 4.89
CA ALA A 377 -20.64 -11.74 6.32
C ALA A 377 -22.15 -11.72 6.62
#